data_AF-A0A183FBQ0-F1
#
_entry.id   AF-A0A183FBQ0-F1
#
_cell.length_a   1.000
_cell.length_b   1.000
_cell.length_c   1.000
_cell.angle_alpha   90.00
_cell.angle_beta   90.00
_cell.angle_gamma   90.00
#
_symmetry.space_group_name_H-M   'P 1'
#
loop_
_entity.id
_entity.type
_entity.pdbx_description
1 polymer ?
#
loop_
_entity_poly.entity_id
_entity_poly.type
_entity_poly.pdbx_seq_one_letter_code
_entity_poly.pdbx_strand_id
1 'polypeptide(L)'
;MLDKAKDRGIDIDGIVVEAGDPNKHRVYDASGNPMKFLKVIEVDVNVKGARQARVQLHVQESDDDFVILGTNAFEALGIQLHFYPKPEDGKSKLLTCMQPVSVDKKSAARARKRVVIPPNSEAMIELQGLEGAEGDRIFWSGNDRVAS
;
A
#
# COMPACT_ATOMS: atom_id res chain seq x y z
N MET A 1 14.48 -5.66 -17.41
CA MET A 1 15.02 -4.30 -17.13
C MET A 1 16.42 -4.33 -16.54
N LEU A 2 16.67 -5.09 -15.48
CA LEU A 2 17.97 -5.15 -14.80
C LEU A 2 19.09 -5.70 -15.71
N ASP A 3 18.80 -6.70 -16.55
CA ASP A 3 19.76 -7.20 -17.54
C ASP A 3 20.22 -6.10 -18.50
N LYS A 4 19.29 -5.27 -18.99
CA LYS A 4 19.60 -4.12 -19.85
C LYS A 4 20.49 -3.09 -19.15
N ALA A 5 20.37 -2.93 -17.83
CA ALA A 5 21.24 -2.04 -17.06
C ALA A 5 22.65 -2.63 -16.93
N LYS A 6 22.76 -3.94 -16.70
CA LYS A 6 24.04 -4.66 -16.68
C LYS A 6 24.74 -4.60 -18.04
N ASP A 7 24.01 -4.78 -19.13
CA ASP A 7 24.55 -4.67 -20.51
C ASP A 7 25.09 -3.25 -20.81
N ARG A 8 24.57 -2.23 -20.12
CA ARG A 8 25.06 -0.85 -20.19
C ARG A 8 26.25 -0.57 -19.27
N GLY A 9 26.77 -1.60 -18.59
CA GLY A 9 27.88 -1.47 -17.65
C GLY A 9 27.52 -0.82 -16.32
N ILE A 10 26.23 -0.78 -15.96
CA ILE A 10 25.82 -0.29 -14.64
C ILE A 10 26.11 -1.38 -13.61
N ASP A 11 26.92 -1.04 -12.61
CA ASP A 11 27.18 -1.88 -11.44
C ASP A 11 25.97 -1.83 -10.50
N ILE A 12 25.02 -2.74 -10.70
CA ILE A 12 23.80 -2.82 -9.90
C ILE A 12 24.14 -3.23 -8.46
N ASP A 13 25.09 -4.15 -8.29
CA ASP A 13 25.45 -4.73 -6.99
C ASP A 13 26.11 -3.68 -6.07
N GLY A 14 26.84 -2.71 -6.64
CA GLY A 14 27.37 -1.56 -5.89
C GLY A 14 26.34 -0.50 -5.49
N ILE A 15 25.16 -0.49 -6.13
CA ILE A 15 24.10 0.53 -5.91
C ILE A 15 23.07 0.04 -4.89
N VAL A 16 22.77 -1.26 -4.89
CA VAL A 16 21.70 -1.85 -4.09
C VAL A 16 22.24 -2.45 -2.79
N VAL A 17 21.43 -2.42 -1.74
CA VAL A 17 21.70 -3.16 -0.51
C VAL A 17 20.62 -4.23 -0.35
N GLU A 18 20.99 -5.49 -0.17
CA GLU A 18 20.00 -6.54 0.13
C GLU A 18 19.34 -6.27 1.49
N ALA A 19 18.01 -6.33 1.52
CA ALA A 19 17.23 -5.93 2.67
C ALA A 19 16.24 -7.02 3.08
N GLY A 20 16.55 -7.76 4.15
CA GLY A 20 15.61 -8.67 4.79
C GLY A 20 15.20 -9.91 3.97
N ASP A 21 14.16 -10.59 4.42
CA ASP A 21 13.63 -11.81 3.80
C ASP A 21 12.49 -11.49 2.80
N PRO A 22 12.63 -11.85 1.51
CA PRO A 22 11.59 -11.62 0.50
C PRO A 22 10.28 -12.37 0.78
N ASN A 23 10.29 -13.41 1.61
CA ASN A 23 9.10 -14.20 1.96
C ASN A 23 8.50 -13.80 3.31
N LYS A 24 9.03 -12.76 3.96
CA LYS A 24 8.53 -12.30 5.28
C LYS A 24 7.04 -11.94 5.24
N HIS A 25 6.57 -11.39 4.13
CA HIS A 25 5.16 -11.04 3.93
C HIS A 25 4.63 -11.64 2.63
N ARG A 26 3.42 -12.20 2.66
CA ARG A 26 2.73 -12.68 1.46
C ARG A 26 2.13 -11.49 0.71
N VAL A 27 2.63 -11.23 -0.48
CA VAL A 27 2.08 -10.24 -1.43
C VAL A 27 1.28 -10.98 -2.48
N TYR A 28 0.19 -10.37 -2.93
CA TYR A 28 -0.71 -10.92 -3.93
C TYR A 28 -0.90 -9.93 -5.07
N ASP A 29 -1.09 -10.45 -6.28
CA ASP A 29 -1.48 -9.66 -7.44
C ASP A 29 -2.96 -9.23 -7.36
N ALA A 30 -3.40 -8.41 -8.32
CA ALA A 30 -4.78 -7.92 -8.39
C ALA A 30 -5.82 -9.04 -8.63
N SER A 31 -5.38 -10.21 -9.09
CA SER A 31 -6.19 -11.41 -9.30
C SER A 31 -6.22 -12.31 -8.05
N GLY A 32 -5.51 -11.96 -6.99
CA GLY A 32 -5.42 -12.72 -5.75
C GLY A 32 -4.40 -13.87 -5.78
N ASN A 33 -3.54 -13.97 -6.80
CA ASN A 33 -2.47 -14.96 -6.82
C ASN A 33 -1.26 -14.48 -6.02
N PRO A 34 -0.60 -15.34 -5.24
CA PRO A 34 0.59 -14.96 -4.50
C PRO A 34 1.75 -14.64 -5.46
N MET A 35 2.39 -13.49 -5.26
CA MET A 35 3.59 -13.10 -6.00
C MET A 35 4.83 -13.79 -5.39
N LYS A 36 5.81 -14.10 -6.25
CA LYS A 36 7.10 -14.66 -5.85
C LYS A 36 8.19 -13.63 -6.08
N PHE A 37 8.95 -13.35 -5.05
CA PHE A 37 10.09 -12.42 -5.13
C PHE A 37 11.39 -13.16 -4.95
N LEU A 38 12.39 -12.75 -5.73
CA LEU A 38 13.76 -13.25 -5.65
C LEU A 38 14.49 -12.60 -4.46
N LYS A 39 14.34 -11.28 -4.31
CA LYS A 39 15.05 -10.48 -3.32
C LYS A 39 14.22 -9.28 -2.89
N VAL A 40 14.59 -8.72 -1.75
CA VAL A 40 14.20 -7.36 -1.36
C VAL A 40 15.47 -6.53 -1.29
N ILE A 41 15.44 -5.37 -1.92
CA ILE A 41 16.59 -4.48 -2.04
C ILE A 41 16.23 -3.10 -1.52
N GLU A 42 17.22 -2.37 -1.06
CA GLU A 42 17.13 -0.98 -0.68
C GLU A 42 18.01 -0.13 -1.61
N VAL A 43 17.39 0.81 -2.32
CA VAL A 43 18.02 1.59 -3.38
C VAL A 43 17.54 3.03 -3.37
N ASP A 44 18.40 3.95 -3.80
CA ASP A 44 18.01 5.34 -4.02
C ASP A 44 17.17 5.46 -5.29
N VAL A 45 15.92 5.87 -5.13
CA VAL A 45 14.97 6.09 -6.22
C VAL A 45 14.83 7.60 -6.43
N ASN A 46 15.07 8.04 -7.66
CA ASN A 46 14.81 9.40 -8.10
C ASN A 46 13.67 9.42 -9.11
N VAL A 47 12.59 10.12 -8.79
CA VAL A 47 11.44 10.28 -9.68
C VAL A 47 11.44 11.70 -10.24
N LYS A 48 11.44 11.82 -11.57
CA LYS A 48 11.43 13.12 -12.25
C LYS A 48 10.21 13.94 -11.81
N GLY A 49 10.45 15.15 -11.31
CA GLY A 49 9.38 16.05 -10.83
C GLY A 49 8.95 15.80 -9.38
N ALA A 50 9.60 14.85 -8.70
CA ALA A 50 9.39 14.56 -7.28
C ALA A 50 10.76 14.62 -6.55
N ARG A 51 10.88 13.94 -5.41
CA ARG A 51 12.12 13.87 -4.62
C ARG A 51 12.88 12.58 -4.89
N GLN A 52 14.13 12.55 -4.43
CA GLN A 52 14.90 11.32 -4.27
C GLN A 52 14.70 10.77 -2.87
N ALA A 53 14.55 9.45 -2.75
CA ALA A 53 14.47 8.76 -1.46
C ALA A 53 15.08 7.36 -1.54
N ARG A 54 15.61 6.89 -0.40
CA ARG A 54 16.00 5.50 -0.21
C ARG A 54 14.74 4.65 0.03
N VAL A 55 14.50 3.67 -0.83
CA VAL A 55 13.25 2.89 -0.85
C VAL A 55 13.55 1.41 -0.90
N GLN A 56 12.80 0.63 -0.12
CA GLN A 56 12.80 -0.83 -0.22
C GLN A 56 11.86 -1.31 -1.33
N LEU A 57 12.39 -2.15 -2.22
CA LEU A 57 11.71 -2.70 -3.39
C LEU A 57 11.81 -4.22 -3.38
N HIS A 58 10.76 -4.89 -3.85
CA HIS A 58 10.78 -6.32 -4.10
C HIS A 58 11.19 -6.57 -5.56
N VAL A 59 12.12 -7.50 -5.77
CA VAL A 59 12.62 -7.90 -7.09
C VAL A 59 11.97 -9.23 -7.47
N GLN A 60 11.36 -9.28 -8.65
CA GLN A 60 10.75 -10.47 -9.22
C GLN A 60 11.33 -10.73 -10.62
N GLU A 61 11.46 -12.00 -10.99
CA GLU A 61 11.71 -12.41 -12.36
C GLU A 61 10.46 -12.18 -13.22
N SER A 62 10.58 -11.37 -14.26
CA SER A 62 9.51 -11.11 -15.23
C SER A 62 10.12 -10.72 -16.58
N ASP A 63 9.39 -11.02 -17.66
CA ASP A 63 9.67 -10.52 -19.01
C ASP A 63 9.28 -9.03 -19.17
N ASP A 64 8.57 -8.50 -18.18
CA ASP A 64 8.11 -7.12 -18.16
C ASP A 64 9.19 -6.11 -17.71
N ASP A 65 9.16 -4.92 -18.31
CA ASP A 65 9.99 -3.78 -17.92
C ASP A 65 9.20 -2.74 -17.10
N PHE A 66 8.49 -3.18 -16.06
CA PHE A 66 7.72 -2.29 -15.18
C PHE A 66 8.32 -2.19 -13.78
N VAL A 67 8.28 -0.97 -13.22
CA VAL A 67 8.57 -0.70 -11.81
C VAL A 67 7.29 -0.21 -11.16
N ILE A 68 6.85 -0.91 -10.12
CA ILE A 68 5.67 -0.54 -9.34
C ILE A 68 6.13 0.18 -8.08
N LEU A 69 5.78 1.47 -7.97
CA LEU A 69 5.98 2.22 -6.73
C LEU A 69 4.75 2.04 -5.85
N GLY A 70 4.95 1.37 -4.71
CA GLY A 70 3.93 1.27 -3.68
C GLY A 70 3.78 2.57 -2.89
N THR A 71 2.68 2.66 -2.14
CA THR A 71 2.43 3.79 -1.23
C THR A 71 3.47 3.89 -0.10
N ASN A 72 4.27 2.84 0.13
CA ASN A 72 5.42 2.86 1.03
C ASN A 72 6.48 3.89 0.63
N ALA A 73 6.57 4.23 -0.66
CA ALA A 73 7.57 5.14 -1.19
C ALA A 73 7.04 6.58 -1.36
N PHE A 74 5.72 6.78 -1.33
CA PHE A 74 5.10 8.03 -1.78
C PHE A 74 5.49 9.22 -0.92
N GLU A 75 5.34 9.11 0.40
CA GLU A 75 5.68 10.20 1.32
C GLU A 75 7.15 10.59 1.21
N ALA A 76 8.05 9.60 1.22
CA ALA A 76 9.49 9.82 1.12
C ALA A 76 9.89 10.46 -0.21
N LEU A 77 9.25 10.05 -1.32
CA LEU A 77 9.44 10.64 -2.64
C LEU A 77 8.70 11.98 -2.81
N GLY A 78 7.90 12.43 -1.85
CA GLY A 78 7.10 13.64 -1.95
C GLY A 78 5.94 13.53 -2.97
N ILE A 79 5.46 12.33 -3.25
CA ILE A 79 4.34 12.05 -4.14
C ILE A 79 3.04 12.08 -3.32
N GLN A 80 2.05 12.83 -3.80
CA GLN A 80 0.73 12.94 -3.16
C GLN A 80 -0.37 12.62 -4.16
N LEU A 81 -1.37 11.85 -3.70
CA LEU A 81 -2.60 11.60 -4.44
C LEU A 81 -3.68 12.55 -3.97
N HIS A 82 -4.19 13.38 -4.87
CA HIS A 82 -5.33 14.25 -4.60
C HIS A 82 -6.56 13.69 -5.32
N PHE A 83 -7.59 13.37 -4.54
CA PHE A 83 -8.89 13.00 -5.08
C PHE A 83 -9.77 14.24 -5.15
N TYR A 84 -10.12 14.63 -6.36
CA TYR A 84 -11.11 15.68 -6.58
C TYR A 84 -12.46 14.99 -6.76
N PRO A 85 -13.46 15.27 -5.90
CA PRO A 85 -14.82 14.88 -6.25
C PRO A 85 -15.15 15.49 -7.61
N LYS A 86 -15.86 14.75 -8.46
CA LYS A 86 -16.47 15.37 -9.64
C LYS A 86 -17.28 16.56 -9.13
N PRO A 87 -17.17 17.75 -9.76
CA PRO A 87 -17.94 18.89 -9.32
C PRO A 87 -19.42 18.56 -9.51
N GLU A 88 -20.07 18.16 -8.42
CA GLU A 88 -21.47 18.46 -8.22
C GLU A 88 -21.52 19.95 -7.94
N ASP A 89 -22.45 20.65 -8.60
CA ASP A 89 -22.51 22.09 -8.72
C ASP A 89 -22.05 22.85 -7.45
N GLY A 90 -20.86 23.45 -7.53
CA GLY A 90 -20.56 24.69 -6.84
C GLY A 90 -19.62 24.70 -5.63
N LYS A 91 -19.09 23.59 -5.10
CA LYS A 91 -18.14 23.66 -3.95
C LYS A 91 -17.07 22.56 -3.95
N SER A 92 -16.00 22.74 -4.72
CA SER A 92 -14.80 21.90 -4.64
C SER A 92 -13.99 22.22 -3.38
N LYS A 93 -14.25 21.51 -2.28
CA LYS A 93 -13.28 21.41 -1.17
C LYS A 93 -12.22 20.37 -1.53
N LEU A 94 -10.95 20.76 -1.48
CA LEU A 94 -9.82 19.85 -1.59
C LEU A 94 -9.92 18.80 -0.47
N LEU A 95 -10.31 17.57 -0.80
CA LEU A 95 -10.34 16.47 0.16
C LEU A 95 -8.92 15.94 0.32
N THR A 96 -8.19 16.50 1.28
CA THR A 96 -6.93 15.93 1.76
C THR A 96 -7.26 14.62 2.48
N CYS A 97 -6.86 13.49 1.93
CA CYS A 97 -7.10 12.15 2.47
C CYS A 97 -6.24 11.81 3.72
N MET A 98 -5.82 12.81 4.50
CA MET A 98 -4.90 12.64 5.63
C MET A 98 -5.38 13.27 6.93
N GLN A 99 -6.69 13.41 7.13
CA GLN A 99 -7.16 13.64 8.49
C GLN A 99 -7.55 12.30 9.12
N PRO A 100 -6.74 11.76 10.06
CA PRO A 100 -7.26 10.74 10.95
C PRO A 100 -8.45 11.39 11.67
N VAL A 101 -9.66 10.96 11.33
CA VAL A 101 -10.83 11.27 12.15
C VAL A 101 -10.45 10.81 13.55
N SER A 102 -10.46 11.75 14.50
CA SER A 102 -10.22 11.47 15.91
C SER A 102 -11.39 10.66 16.44
N VAL A 103 -11.44 9.38 16.05
CA VAL A 103 -12.36 8.41 16.64
C VAL A 103 -11.81 8.15 18.03
N ASP A 104 -12.63 8.42 19.05
CA ASP A 104 -12.34 8.04 20.42
C ASP A 104 -11.85 6.58 20.44
N LYS A 105 -10.56 6.39 20.76
CA LYS A 105 -9.87 5.08 20.69
C LYS A 105 -10.54 3.98 21.51
N LYS A 106 -11.50 4.34 22.37
CA LYS A 106 -12.25 3.44 23.25
C LYS A 106 -13.33 2.61 22.54
N SER A 107 -13.71 2.91 21.29
CA SER A 107 -14.76 2.14 20.57
C SER A 107 -14.42 1.77 19.13
N ALA A 108 -13.15 1.82 18.74
CA ALA A 108 -12.74 1.46 17.38
C ALA A 108 -12.52 -0.06 17.25
N ALA A 109 -13.45 -0.77 16.61
CA ALA A 109 -13.26 -2.17 16.27
C ALA A 109 -12.21 -2.33 15.17
N ARG A 110 -11.31 -3.30 15.34
CA ARG A 110 -10.24 -3.59 14.39
C ARG A 110 -10.27 -5.07 14.01
N ALA A 111 -9.99 -5.40 12.77
CA ALA A 111 -9.78 -6.79 12.38
C ALA A 111 -8.59 -7.37 13.17
N ARG A 112 -8.80 -8.50 13.84
CA ARG A 112 -7.78 -9.20 14.65
C ARG A 112 -6.58 -9.63 13.79
N LYS A 113 -6.86 -9.98 12.53
CA LYS A 113 -5.85 -10.33 11.52
C LYS A 113 -6.22 -9.67 10.19
N ARG A 114 -5.21 -9.34 9.40
CA ARG A 114 -5.43 -8.89 8.02
C ARG A 114 -5.94 -10.05 7.17
N VAL A 115 -7.00 -9.80 6.41
CA VAL A 115 -7.58 -10.73 5.45
C VAL A 115 -7.66 -10.03 4.10
N VAL A 116 -7.29 -10.74 3.04
CA VAL A 116 -7.49 -10.28 1.65
C VAL A 116 -8.81 -10.85 1.19
N ILE A 117 -9.72 -9.99 0.73
CA ILE A 117 -11.01 -10.38 0.18
C ILE A 117 -10.92 -10.18 -1.34
N PRO A 118 -10.94 -11.26 -2.13
CA PRO A 118 -10.94 -11.15 -3.59
C PRO A 118 -12.16 -10.38 -4.11
N PRO A 119 -12.10 -9.83 -5.35
CA PRO A 119 -13.28 -9.25 -5.99
C PRO A 119 -14.47 -10.22 -5.97
N ASN A 120 -15.66 -9.72 -5.63
CA ASN A 120 -16.90 -10.50 -5.53
C ASN A 120 -16.88 -11.65 -4.50
N SER A 121 -16.02 -11.57 -3.49
CA SER A 121 -15.92 -12.55 -2.41
C SER A 121 -16.32 -11.94 -1.06
N GLU A 122 -16.62 -12.81 -0.10
CA GLU A 122 -16.91 -12.45 1.29
C GLU A 122 -15.98 -13.21 2.23
N ALA A 123 -15.65 -12.61 3.38
CA ALA A 123 -14.83 -13.25 4.39
C ALA A 123 -15.33 -12.92 5.79
N MET A 124 -15.38 -13.94 6.64
CA MET A 124 -15.65 -13.77 8.07
C MET A 124 -14.37 -13.32 8.77
N ILE A 125 -14.44 -12.16 9.43
CA ILE A 125 -13.30 -11.58 10.16
C ILE A 125 -13.60 -11.50 11.66
N GLU A 126 -12.63 -11.94 12.46
CA GLU A 126 -12.68 -11.75 13.91
C GLU A 126 -12.23 -10.33 14.27
N LEU A 127 -12.94 -9.67 15.17
CA LEU A 127 -12.66 -8.31 15.58
C LEU A 127 -11.99 -8.26 16.97
N GLN A 128 -11.17 -7.24 17.19
CA GLN A 128 -10.49 -6.93 18.46
C GLN A 128 -10.89 -5.53 18.93
N GLY A 129 -10.88 -5.31 20.25
CA GLY A 129 -11.14 -4.00 20.88
C GLY A 129 -12.58 -3.82 21.37
N LEU A 130 -13.33 -4.90 21.53
CA LEU A 130 -14.73 -4.91 21.99
C LEU A 130 -14.88 -5.55 23.39
N GLU A 131 -13.85 -5.49 24.24
CA GLU A 131 -13.91 -6.09 25.58
C GLU A 131 -14.99 -5.39 26.44
N GLY A 132 -15.92 -6.17 26.99
CA GLY A 132 -17.04 -5.66 27.83
C GLY A 132 -18.28 -5.19 27.06
N ALA A 133 -18.35 -5.42 25.75
CA ALA A 133 -19.50 -5.08 24.92
C ALA A 133 -20.43 -6.29 24.71
N GLU A 134 -21.52 -6.40 25.48
CA GLU A 134 -22.62 -7.33 25.17
C GLU A 134 -23.61 -6.70 24.17
N GLY A 135 -24.22 -7.54 23.32
CA GLY A 135 -25.28 -7.19 22.37
C GLY A 135 -24.86 -7.09 20.89
N ASP A 136 -25.85 -7.16 20.00
CA ASP A 136 -25.66 -6.95 18.56
C ASP A 136 -25.25 -5.51 18.27
N ARG A 137 -24.26 -5.33 17.39
CA ARG A 137 -23.72 -4.01 17.03
C ARG A 137 -23.55 -3.88 15.53
N ILE A 138 -23.76 -2.65 15.07
CA ILE A 138 -23.51 -2.24 13.69
C ILE A 138 -22.16 -1.54 13.65
N PHE A 139 -21.29 -1.92 12.72
CA PHE A 139 -20.02 -1.25 12.50
C PHE A 139 -20.21 -0.12 11.52
N TRP A 140 -19.98 1.12 11.97
CA TRP A 140 -19.87 2.25 11.06
C TRP A 140 -18.43 2.55 10.69
N SER A 141 -18.19 2.55 9.38
CA SER A 141 -16.96 3.05 8.79
C SER A 141 -16.94 4.58 8.95
N GLY A 142 -15.89 5.11 9.57
CA GLY A 142 -15.62 6.56 9.56
C GLY A 142 -15.12 7.08 8.21
N ASN A 143 -15.20 6.26 7.15
CA ASN A 143 -14.81 6.60 5.79
C ASN A 143 -16.06 6.64 4.92
N ASP A 144 -16.41 7.84 4.47
CA ASP A 144 -17.59 8.17 3.64
C ASP A 144 -17.65 7.39 2.30
N ARG A 145 -16.55 6.74 1.89
CA ARG A 145 -16.50 5.91 0.68
C ARG A 145 -17.01 4.48 0.88
N VAL A 146 -17.14 4.05 2.13
CA VAL A 146 -17.73 2.75 2.46
C VAL A 146 -19.20 3.02 2.71
N ALA A 147 -20.00 2.89 1.64
CA ALA A 147 -21.45 3.01 1.75
C ALA A 147 -21.98 1.94 2.71
N SER A 148 -22.84 2.38 3.61
CA SER A 148 -23.57 1.59 4.59
C SER A 148 -24.84 1.02 3.98
#